data_AF-X1MY11-F1
#
_entry.id   AF-X1MY11-F1
#
_cell.length_a   1.000
_cell.length_b   1.000
_cell.length_c   1.000
_cell.angle_alpha   90.00
_cell.angle_beta   90.00
_cell.angle_gamma   90.00
#
_symmetry.space_group_name_H-M   'P 1'
#
loop_
_entity.id
_entity.type
_entity.pdbx_description
1 polymer ?
#
loop_
_entity_poly.entity_id
_entity_poly.type
_entity_poly.pdbx_seq_one_letter_code
_entity_poly.pdbx_strand_id
1 'polypeptide(L)' 'MPFREHGYMLFLNRKLYLATVKLQADRKLGRSYSAMLPFVEGLHVMGYLSDADYEIYKKNTALD' A
#
# COMPACT_ATOMS: atom_id res chain seq x y z
N MET A 1 10.23 15.09 -19.95
CA MET A 1 11.11 14.50 -18.91
C MET A 1 10.63 13.09 -18.64
N PRO A 2 11.50 12.09 -18.52
CA PRO A 2 11.09 10.76 -18.07
C PRO A 2 10.50 10.85 -16.66
N PHE A 3 9.52 10.00 -16.37
CA PHE A 3 8.94 9.89 -15.04
C PHE A 3 10.02 9.51 -14.02
N ARG A 4 9.99 10.17 -12.86
CA ARG A 4 10.77 9.78 -11.68
C ARG A 4 9.81 9.43 -10.57
N GLU A 5 10.06 8.29 -9.95
CA GLU A 5 9.32 7.89 -8.76
C GLU A 5 9.49 8.93 -7.66
N HIS A 6 8.39 9.22 -6.97
CA HIS A 6 8.38 10.11 -5.82
C HIS A 6 7.97 9.32 -4.58
N GLY A 7 8.78 9.43 -3.52
CA GLY A 7 8.47 8.82 -2.23
C GLY A 7 7.54 9.72 -1.42
N TYR A 8 6.43 9.17 -0.95
CA TYR A 8 5.55 9.86 0.01
C TYR A 8 5.92 9.46 1.44
N MET A 9 5.97 10.45 2.34
CA MET A 9 6.04 10.21 3.78
C MET A 9 4.62 10.23 4.36
N LEU A 10 4.19 9.13 4.97
CA LEU A 10 2.87 9.02 5.58
C LEU A 10 2.91 9.45 7.05
N PHE A 11 2.01 10.34 7.43
CA PHE A 11 1.76 10.66 8.83
C PHE A 11 0.74 9.68 9.42
N LEU A 12 1.19 8.85 10.37
CA LEU A 12 0.34 7.90 11.07
C LEU A 12 0.15 8.36 12.51
N ASN A 13 -1.06 8.77 12.86
CA ASN A 13 -1.42 8.90 14.27
C ASN A 13 -1.45 7.52 14.95
N ARG A 14 -1.56 7.48 16.28
CA ARG A 14 -1.52 6.22 17.05
C ARG A 14 -2.48 5.14 16.53
N LYS A 15 -3.70 5.50 16.14
CA LYS A 15 -4.70 4.54 15.65
C LYS A 15 -4.30 3.97 14.29
N LEU A 16 -3.88 4.83 13.37
CA LEU A 16 -3.43 4.42 12.05
C LEU A 16 -2.18 3.56 12.15
N TYR A 17 -1.21 3.92 13.00
CA TYR A 17 -0.02 3.12 13.24
C TYR A 17 -0.35 1.71 13.72
N LEU A 18 -1.22 1.57 14.73
CA LEU A 18 -1.61 0.26 15.25
C LEU A 18 -2.38 -0.56 14.21
N ALA A 19 -3.22 0.07 13.38
CA ALA A 19 -3.91 -0.60 12.29
C ALA A 19 -2.91 -1.13 11.23
N THR A 20 -1.91 -0.33 10.85
CA THR A 20 -0.84 -0.74 9.93
C THR A 20 -0.03 -1.90 10.49
N VAL A 21 0.37 -1.85 11.76
CA VAL A 21 1.10 -2.96 12.42
C VAL A 21 0.25 -4.24 12.48
N LYS A 22 -1.05 -4.12 12.77
CA LYS A 22 -1.96 -5.26 12.77
C LYS A 22 -2.11 -5.87 11.37
N LEU A 23 -2.33 -5.04 10.35
CA LEU A 23 -2.38 -5.49 8.96
C LEU A 23 -1.10 -6.22 8.56
N GLN A 24 0.06 -5.68 8.95
CA GLN A 24 1.35 -6.30 8.71
C GLN A 24 1.41 -7.71 9.31
N ALA A 25 0.98 -7.88 10.56
CA ALA A 25 0.97 -9.17 11.24
C ALA A 25 -0.03 -10.15 10.62
N ASP A 26 -1.28 -9.71 10.41
CA ASP A 26 -2.38 -10.55 9.91
C ASP A 26 -2.10 -11.08 8.49
N ARG A 27 -1.43 -10.27 7.66
CA ARG A 27 -1.10 -10.60 6.25
C ARG A 27 0.36 -11.03 6.05
N LYS A 28 1.15 -11.12 7.13
CA LYS A 28 2.59 -11.43 7.12
C LYS A 28 3.39 -10.55 6.14
N LEU A 29 3.11 -9.26 6.11
CA LEU A 29 3.72 -8.33 5.16
C LEU A 29 5.08 -7.81 5.65
N GLY A 30 5.95 -7.46 4.71
CA GLY A 30 7.08 -6.57 4.98
C GLY A 30 6.62 -5.17 5.41
N ARG A 31 7.50 -4.43 6.10
CA ARG A 31 7.16 -3.10 6.67
C ARG A 31 6.72 -2.10 5.59
N SER A 32 7.39 -2.05 4.45
CA SER A 32 7.03 -1.20 3.31
C SER A 32 5.65 -1.56 2.73
N TYR A 33 5.36 -2.86 2.61
CA TYR A 33 4.10 -3.34 2.04
C TYR A 33 2.89 -3.10 2.94
N SER A 34 3.09 -3.07 4.26
CA SER A 34 2.02 -2.76 5.21
C SER A 34 1.40 -1.37 5.00
N ALA A 35 2.17 -0.43 4.43
CA ALA A 35 1.69 0.89 4.07
C ALA A 35 1.23 0.97 2.59
N MET A 36 1.95 0.29 1.69
CA MET A 36 1.64 0.32 0.26
C MET A 36 0.33 -0.40 -0.09
N LEU A 37 0.06 -1.56 0.52
CA LEU A 37 -1.16 -2.31 0.24
C LEU A 37 -2.44 -1.48 0.49
N PRO A 38 -2.67 -0.88 1.67
CA PRO A 38 -3.88 -0.09 1.91
C PRO A 38 -3.89 1.21 1.08
N PHE A 39 -2.72 1.75 0.69
CA PHE A 39 -2.66 2.90 -0.20
C PHE A 39 -3.16 2.55 -1.60
N VAL A 40 -2.69 1.44 -2.18
CA VAL A 40 -3.13 0.95 -3.49
C VAL A 40 -4.61 0.55 -3.47
N GLU A 41 -5.06 -0.18 -2.44
CA GLU A 41 -6.48 -0.52 -2.25
C GLU A 41 -7.34 0.75 -2.16
N GLY A 42 -6.89 1.77 -1.42
CA GLY A 42 -7.59 3.04 -1.31
C GLY A 42 -7.73 3.75 -2.66
N LEU A 43 -6.65 3.85 -3.44
CA LEU A 43 -6.68 4.48 -4.78
C LEU A 43 -7.61 3.73 -5.74
N HIS A 44 -7.63 2.40 -5.68
CA HIS A 44 -8.53 1.57 -6.47
C HIS A 44 -9.99 1.79 -6.09
N VAL A 45 -10.34 1.71 -4.80
CA VAL A 45 -11.71 1.93 -4.31
C VAL A 45 -12.21 3.34 -4.63
N MET A 46 -11.32 4.34 -4.64
CA MET A 46 -11.65 5.72 -5.02
C MET A 46 -11.73 5.95 -6.54
N GLY A 47 -11.40 4.95 -7.37
CA GLY A 47 -11.44 5.04 -8.83
C GLY A 47 -10.25 5.75 -9.48
N TYR A 48 -9.17 5.98 -8.73
CA TYR A 48 -7.93 6.59 -9.24
C TYR A 48 -6.94 5.57 -9.82
N LEU A 49 -7.16 4.28 -9.55
CA LEU A 49 -6.38 3.16 -10.07
C LEU A 49 -7.31 2.20 -10.79
N SER A 50 -6.92 1.73 -11.99
CA SER A 50 -7.72 0.75 -12.73
C SER A 50 -7.65 -0.65 -12.11
N ASP A 51 -8.62 -1.52 -12.41
CA ASP A 51 -8.59 -2.92 -11.97
C ASP A 51 -7.32 -3.64 -12.44
N ALA A 52 -6.90 -3.37 -13.68
CA ALA A 52 -5.71 -3.98 -14.28
C ALA A 52 -4.44 -3.58 -13.53
N ASP A 53 -4.29 -2.29 -13.20
CA ASP A 53 -3.14 -1.79 -12.44
C ASP A 53 -3.16 -2.30 -11.00
N TYR A 54 -4.34 -2.30 -10.36
CA TYR A 54 -4.52 -2.82 -9.00
C TYR A 54 -4.04 -4.28 -8.88
N GLU A 55 -4.43 -5.15 -9.80
CA GLU A 55 -4.03 -6.56 -9.78
C GLU A 55 -2.52 -6.77 -9.98
N ILE A 56 -1.86 -5.88 -10.72
CA ILE A 56 -0.39 -5.89 -10.87
C ILE A 56 0.27 -5.54 -9.52
N TYR A 57 -0.16 -4.46 -8.87
CA TYR A 57 0.41 -4.02 -7.58
C TYR A 57 0.12 -4.99 -6.43
N LYS A 58 -1.05 -5.64 -6.44
CA LYS A 58 -1.43 -6.66 -5.46
C LYS A 58 -0.57 -7.92 -5.54
N LYS A 59 -0.17 -8.35 -6.74
CA LYS A 59 0.72 -9.51 -6.91
C LYS A 59 2.13 -9.23 -6.40
N ASN A 60 2.62 -8.02 -6.58
CA ASN A 60 3.96 -7.60 -6.14
C ASN A 60 4.07 -7.35 -4.63
N THR A 61 2.94 -7.25 -3.91
CA THR A 61 2.89 -7.04 -2.45
C THR A 61 2.77 -8.36 -1.66
N ALA A 62 2.58 -9.50 -2.34
CA ALA A 62 2.34 -10.81 -1.72
C ALA A 62 3.57 -11.76 -1.75
N LEU A 63 4.71 -11.30 -2.28
CA LEU A 63 5.94 -12.08 -2.43
C LEU A 63 7.14 -11.27 -1.93
N ASP A 64 7.34 -11.29 -0.61
CA ASP A 64 8.66 -11.21 0.04
C ASP A 64 8.65 -12.14 1.26
#